data_AF-A0A0C9T2Y1-F1
#
_entry.id   AF-A0A0C9T2Y1-F1
#
_cell.length_a   1.000
_cell.length_b   1.000
_cell.length_c   1.000
_cell.angle_alpha   90.00
_cell.angle_beta   90.00
_cell.angle_gamma   90.00
#
_symmetry.space_group_name_H-M   'P 1'
#
loop_
_entity.id
_entity.type
_entity.pdbx_description
1 polymer ?
#
loop_
_entity_poly.entity_id
_entity_poly.type
_entity_poly.pdbx_seq_one_letter_code
_entity_poly.pdbx_strand_id
1 'polypeptide(L)'
;DIEQLRRELSHDHAKTAELRQRYDAQSKELKTARDESSALKREFNQISTLLEDRTSELKGAQSFLTTADAFSGSEVTNTLQRLNAEVLQSTAFMAESMVELFVPSMTKLDSKTDDQVAGGKRVSVLIGGAIVYFLGTKKHKDDPILIQIAFQAYLTYVLRWIAAAWIIGGEEDHNQFIDTIYQSVREQEAQAIAGRWRALTRAHVPHTRFDELQLTSHMTTKTISGLCDILLAAGCTASKSDIVSGLSSKFTDKISLLVSLAIRVNKIIGEDVTSGDFEVLAVPPATAFDGTKMEDSYDD
;
A
#
# COMPACT_ATOMS: atom_id res chain seq x y z
N ASP A 1 91.64 59.75 16.00
CA ASP A 1 90.57 58.83 16.45
C ASP A 1 89.13 59.34 16.37
N ILE A 2 88.81 60.63 16.40
CA ILE A 2 87.39 61.07 16.37
C ILE A 2 86.74 60.96 14.97
N GLU A 3 87.49 61.18 13.88
CA GLU A 3 86.92 61.13 12.53
C GLU A 3 86.57 59.71 12.04
N GLN A 4 87.35 58.71 12.44
CA GLN A 4 87.10 57.31 12.08
C GLN A 4 85.84 56.80 12.78
N LEU A 5 85.69 57.12 14.07
CA LEU A 5 84.47 56.89 14.85
C LEU A 5 83.24 57.57 14.24
N ARG A 6 83.36 58.79 13.68
CA ARG A 6 82.24 59.46 12.98
C ARG A 6 81.84 58.76 11.69
N ARG A 7 82.79 58.22 10.92
CA ARG A 7 82.49 57.46 9.69
C ARG A 7 81.82 56.13 10.00
N GLU A 8 82.31 55.41 11.01
CA GLU A 8 81.70 54.17 11.49
C GLU A 8 80.29 54.41 12.04
N LEU A 9 80.10 55.46 12.85
CA LEU A 9 78.77 55.83 13.36
C LEU A 9 77.80 56.21 12.23
N SER A 10 78.27 56.90 11.19
CA SER A 10 77.46 57.24 10.01
C SER A 10 77.12 56.01 9.17
N HIS A 11 78.06 55.07 9.04
CA HIS A 11 77.84 53.80 8.33
C HIS A 11 76.84 52.92 9.07
N ASP A 12 76.97 52.81 10.39
CA ASP A 12 76.02 52.07 11.23
C ASP A 12 74.64 52.72 11.25
N HIS A 13 74.54 54.05 11.26
CA HIS A 13 73.24 54.73 11.10
C HIS A 13 72.58 54.41 9.76
N ALA A 14 73.34 54.45 8.66
CA ALA A 14 72.82 54.12 7.33
C ALA A 14 72.36 52.65 7.25
N LYS A 15 73.16 51.72 7.78
CA LYS A 15 72.84 50.29 7.81
C LYS A 15 71.64 49.97 8.70
N THR A 16 71.52 50.66 9.84
CA THR A 16 70.36 50.53 10.74
C THR A 16 69.09 51.08 10.09
N ALA A 17 69.19 52.18 9.33
CA ALA A 17 68.07 52.72 8.56
C ALA A 17 67.62 51.77 7.45
N GLU A 18 68.55 51.15 6.72
CA GLU A 18 68.25 50.16 5.67
C GLU A 18 67.58 48.90 6.26
N LEU A 19 68.10 48.39 7.38
CA LEU A 19 67.51 47.24 8.07
C LEU A 19 66.10 47.54 8.58
N ARG A 20 65.85 48.74 9.11
CA ARG A 20 64.50 49.17 9.50
C ARG A 20 63.55 49.23 8.30
N GLN A 21 63.99 49.79 7.19
CA GLN A 21 63.19 49.86 5.97
C GLN A 21 62.82 48.47 5.44
N ARG A 22 63.77 47.52 5.45
CA ARG A 22 63.50 46.11 5.07
C ARG A 22 62.55 45.43 6.03
N TYR A 23 62.74 45.64 7.34
CA TYR A 23 61.86 45.08 8.36
C TYR A 23 60.43 45.61 8.21
N ASP A 24 60.26 46.90 7.97
CA ASP A 24 58.95 47.53 7.77
C ASP A 24 58.28 47.01 6.48
N ALA A 25 59.05 46.83 5.40
CA ALA A 25 58.55 46.26 4.15
C ALA A 25 58.08 44.80 4.34
N GLN A 26 58.91 43.94 4.95
CA GLN A 26 58.55 42.54 5.24
C GLN A 26 57.37 42.44 6.22
N SER A 27 57.32 43.30 7.23
CA SER A 27 56.21 43.37 8.19
C SER A 27 54.90 43.70 7.49
N LYS A 28 54.93 44.66 6.55
CA LYS A 28 53.76 45.02 5.75
C LYS A 28 53.31 43.88 4.83
N GLU A 29 54.25 43.21 4.18
CA GLU A 29 53.98 42.08 3.28
C GLU A 29 53.41 40.86 4.04
N LEU A 30 53.97 40.54 5.21
CA LEU A 30 53.43 39.52 6.13
C LEU A 30 52.02 39.85 6.59
N LYS A 31 51.73 41.13 6.87
CA LYS A 31 50.40 41.58 7.25
C LYS A 31 49.41 41.37 6.11
N THR A 32 49.76 41.79 4.88
CA THR A 32 48.92 41.58 3.69
C THR A 32 48.66 40.10 3.43
N ALA A 33 49.70 39.26 3.44
CA ALA A 33 49.55 37.82 3.24
C ALA A 33 48.69 37.15 4.33
N ARG A 34 48.78 37.63 5.58
CA ARG A 34 47.94 37.15 6.69
C ARG A 34 46.49 37.56 6.52
N ASP A 35 46.24 38.79 6.08
CA ASP A 35 44.89 39.30 5.81
C ASP A 35 44.25 38.52 4.66
N GLU A 36 44.98 38.29 3.57
CA GLU A 36 44.56 37.46 2.42
C GLU A 36 44.29 36.00 2.84
N SER A 37 45.18 35.39 3.62
CA SER A 37 44.97 34.04 4.14
C SER A 37 43.72 33.97 5.02
N SER A 38 43.47 35.00 5.83
CA SER A 38 42.26 35.08 6.66
C SER A 38 40.98 35.24 5.83
N ALA A 39 41.05 35.96 4.70
CA ALA A 39 39.94 36.15 3.79
C ALA A 39 39.64 34.85 3.03
N LEU A 40 40.67 34.21 2.45
CA LEU A 40 40.55 32.91 1.79
C LEU A 40 40.01 31.84 2.73
N LYS A 41 40.43 31.83 3.99
CA LYS A 41 39.93 30.88 4.99
C LYS A 41 38.44 31.11 5.32
N ARG A 42 37.98 32.37 5.31
CA ARG A 42 36.55 32.69 5.47
C ARG A 42 35.74 32.24 4.25
N GLU A 43 36.21 32.52 3.05
CA GLU A 43 35.56 32.08 1.81
C GLU A 43 35.49 30.56 1.72
N PHE A 44 36.59 29.87 2.02
CA PHE A 44 36.64 28.41 2.06
C PHE A 44 35.61 27.84 3.03
N ASN A 45 35.53 28.39 4.25
CA ASN A 45 34.54 27.94 5.23
C ASN A 45 33.11 28.19 4.74
N GLN A 46 32.82 29.35 4.13
CA GLN A 46 31.50 29.66 3.58
C GLN A 46 31.11 28.69 2.45
N ILE A 47 32.02 28.41 1.52
CA ILE A 47 31.79 27.45 0.43
C ILE A 47 31.58 26.05 0.99
N SER A 48 32.36 25.64 2.01
CA SER A 48 32.22 24.34 2.64
C SER A 48 30.86 24.17 3.31
N THR A 49 30.36 25.18 4.02
CA THR A 49 29.01 25.17 4.62
C THR A 49 27.94 25.08 3.54
N LEU A 50 28.03 25.90 2.49
CA LEU A 50 27.06 25.86 1.39
C LEU A 50 27.03 24.50 0.68
N LEU A 51 28.20 23.88 0.48
CA LEU A 51 28.28 22.54 -0.11
C LEU A 51 27.64 21.49 0.79
N GLU A 52 27.83 21.59 2.10
CA GLU A 52 27.21 20.68 3.07
C GLU A 52 25.68 20.81 3.05
N ASP A 53 25.17 22.04 3.05
CA ASP A 53 23.74 22.34 2.94
C ASP A 53 23.15 21.76 1.64
N ARG A 54 23.78 22.04 0.49
CA ARG A 54 23.33 21.51 -0.82
C ARG A 54 23.41 19.99 -0.90
N THR A 55 24.42 19.38 -0.29
CA THR A 55 24.54 17.93 -0.23
C THR A 55 23.42 17.32 0.61
N SER A 56 23.04 17.98 1.71
CA SER A 56 21.92 17.57 2.55
C SER A 56 20.59 17.68 1.80
N GLU A 57 20.34 18.81 1.14
CA GLU A 57 19.15 19.02 0.29
C GLU A 57 19.06 17.98 -0.83
N LEU A 58 20.17 17.71 -1.53
CA LEU A 58 20.24 16.71 -2.60
C LEU A 58 19.96 15.29 -2.08
N LYS A 59 20.47 14.92 -0.91
CA LYS A 59 20.16 13.62 -0.28
C LYS A 59 18.66 13.51 0.04
N GLY A 60 18.07 14.58 0.58
CA GLY A 60 16.63 14.65 0.83
C GLY A 60 15.82 14.49 -0.47
N ALA A 61 16.16 15.28 -1.49
CA ALA A 61 15.51 15.22 -2.80
C ALA A 61 15.68 13.85 -3.49
N GLN A 62 16.87 13.27 -3.45
CA GLN A 62 17.12 11.93 -4.01
C GLN A 62 16.27 10.87 -3.29
N SER A 63 16.21 10.88 -1.96
CA SER A 63 15.37 9.94 -1.21
C SER A 63 13.87 10.06 -1.53
N PHE A 64 13.45 11.23 -2.00
CA PHE A 64 12.07 11.51 -2.38
C PHE A 64 11.79 11.16 -3.86
N LEU A 65 12.80 11.27 -4.72
CA LEU A 65 12.69 11.03 -6.17
C LEU A 65 13.08 9.61 -6.60
N THR A 66 13.64 8.79 -5.71
CA THR A 66 13.92 7.38 -6.01
C THR A 66 12.61 6.62 -6.18
N THR A 67 12.36 6.15 -7.40
CA THR A 67 11.26 5.25 -7.78
C THR A 67 11.69 3.79 -7.83
N ALA A 68 12.75 3.42 -7.11
CA ALA A 68 13.19 2.04 -7.06
C ALA A 68 12.16 1.22 -6.26
N ASP A 69 11.40 0.39 -6.97
CA ASP A 69 10.41 -0.48 -6.35
C ASP A 69 11.08 -1.60 -5.54
N ALA A 70 10.48 -1.97 -4.43
CA ALA A 70 10.90 -3.16 -3.69
C ALA A 70 10.39 -4.46 -4.33
N PHE A 71 9.38 -4.37 -5.21
CA PHE A 71 8.84 -5.49 -5.97
C PHE A 71 8.80 -5.16 -7.46
N SER A 72 9.18 -6.12 -8.30
CA SER A 72 8.97 -6.05 -9.74
C SER A 72 7.50 -6.23 -10.10
N GLY A 73 7.06 -5.69 -11.24
CA GLY A 73 5.69 -5.90 -11.72
C GLY A 73 5.30 -7.38 -11.87
N SER A 74 6.25 -8.24 -12.25
CA SER A 74 6.02 -9.70 -12.32
C SER A 74 5.76 -10.33 -10.95
N GLU A 75 6.42 -9.85 -9.89
CA GLU A 75 6.17 -10.35 -8.53
C GLU A 75 4.79 -9.94 -8.02
N VAL A 76 4.33 -8.72 -8.37
CA VAL A 76 2.96 -8.27 -8.10
C VAL A 76 1.94 -9.18 -8.79
N THR A 77 2.10 -9.42 -10.10
CA THR A 77 1.18 -10.28 -10.85
C THR A 77 1.18 -11.72 -10.36
N ASN A 78 2.35 -12.28 -10.03
CA ASN A 78 2.46 -13.64 -9.49
C ASN A 78 1.78 -13.77 -8.12
N THR A 79 1.89 -12.73 -7.27
CA THR A 79 1.21 -12.71 -5.97
C THR A 79 -0.31 -12.71 -6.15
N LEU A 80 -0.83 -11.93 -7.11
CA LEU A 80 -2.26 -11.87 -7.40
C LEU A 80 -2.77 -13.18 -8.05
N GLN A 81 -2.01 -13.77 -8.97
CA GLN A 81 -2.35 -15.07 -9.56
C GLN A 81 -2.43 -16.17 -8.50
N ARG A 82 -1.51 -16.17 -7.53
CA ARG A 82 -1.57 -17.10 -6.39
C ARG A 82 -2.84 -16.87 -5.55
N LEU A 83 -3.19 -15.63 -5.26
CA LEU A 83 -4.43 -15.31 -4.54
C LEU A 83 -5.67 -15.83 -5.29
N ASN A 84 -5.73 -15.62 -6.61
CA ASN A 84 -6.84 -16.11 -7.44
C ASN A 84 -6.96 -17.64 -7.41
N ALA A 85 -5.84 -18.36 -7.51
CA ALA A 85 -5.82 -19.82 -7.42
C ALA A 85 -6.29 -20.32 -6.04
N GLU A 86 -5.86 -19.68 -4.95
CA GLU A 86 -6.29 -20.02 -3.60
C GLU A 86 -7.78 -19.75 -3.37
N VAL A 87 -8.34 -18.68 -3.97
CA VAL A 87 -9.79 -18.42 -3.95
C VAL A 87 -10.54 -19.52 -4.67
N LEU A 88 -10.12 -19.88 -5.89
CA LEU A 88 -10.77 -20.94 -6.67
C LEU A 88 -10.79 -22.27 -5.89
N GLN A 89 -9.63 -22.70 -5.38
CA GLN A 89 -9.52 -23.95 -4.65
C GLN A 89 -10.29 -23.92 -3.33
N SER A 90 -10.21 -22.82 -2.58
CA SER A 90 -10.89 -22.70 -1.28
C SER A 90 -12.40 -22.71 -1.43
N THR A 91 -12.93 -22.03 -2.45
CA THR A 91 -14.39 -21.94 -2.65
C THR A 91 -15.01 -23.23 -3.13
N ALA A 92 -14.32 -24.00 -3.97
CA ALA A 92 -14.72 -25.36 -4.34
C ALA A 92 -14.83 -26.25 -3.08
N PHE A 93 -13.76 -26.30 -2.29
CA PHE A 93 -13.73 -27.09 -1.06
C PHE A 93 -14.79 -26.66 -0.02
N MET A 94 -15.00 -25.35 0.14
CA MET A 94 -16.00 -24.80 1.05
C MET A 94 -17.42 -25.14 0.60
N ALA A 95 -17.71 -25.01 -0.69
CA ALA A 95 -19.04 -25.31 -1.23
C ALA A 95 -19.39 -26.79 -1.03
N GLU A 96 -18.49 -27.72 -1.38
CA GLU A 96 -18.64 -29.16 -1.15
C GLU A 96 -18.87 -29.50 0.32
N SER A 97 -18.08 -28.89 1.21
CA SER A 97 -18.13 -29.15 2.66
C SER A 97 -19.39 -28.63 3.35
N MET A 98 -20.14 -27.73 2.71
CA MET A 98 -21.36 -27.10 3.24
C MET A 98 -22.65 -27.71 2.67
N VAL A 99 -22.54 -28.64 1.72
CA VAL A 99 -23.68 -29.36 1.10
C VAL A 99 -24.61 -29.98 2.14
N GLU A 100 -24.05 -30.53 3.22
CA GLU A 100 -24.82 -31.21 4.28
C GLU A 100 -25.79 -30.29 5.03
N LEU A 101 -25.58 -28.97 4.97
CA LEU A 101 -26.49 -27.99 5.57
C LEU A 101 -27.81 -27.86 4.80
N PHE A 102 -27.84 -28.31 3.54
CA PHE A 102 -29.04 -28.31 2.71
C PHE A 102 -29.83 -29.61 2.92
N VAL A 103 -30.57 -29.67 4.03
CA VAL A 103 -31.46 -30.79 4.35
C VAL A 103 -32.75 -30.66 3.52
N PRO A 104 -33.29 -31.75 2.94
CA PRO A 104 -34.61 -31.72 2.30
C PRO A 104 -35.66 -31.32 3.34
N SER A 105 -36.28 -30.15 3.17
CA SER A 105 -37.37 -29.74 4.07
C SER A 105 -38.52 -30.75 3.97
N MET A 106 -38.87 -31.38 5.10
CA MET A 106 -40.06 -32.24 5.20
C MET A 106 -41.36 -31.42 5.26
N THR A 107 -41.27 -30.11 5.46
CA THR A 107 -42.40 -29.19 5.56
C THR A 107 -42.36 -28.21 4.40
N LYS A 108 -43.31 -28.34 3.49
CA LYS A 108 -43.69 -27.27 2.55
C LYS A 108 -44.18 -26.08 3.36
N LEU A 109 -43.30 -25.13 3.65
CA LEU A 109 -43.71 -23.77 3.95
C LEU A 109 -42.85 -22.84 3.09
N ASP A 110 -43.40 -22.46 1.94
CA ASP A 110 -42.78 -21.68 0.87
C ASP A 110 -42.44 -20.21 1.27
N SER A 111 -42.45 -19.88 2.57
CA SER A 111 -42.10 -18.55 3.06
C SER A 111 -40.64 -18.51 3.49
N LYS A 112 -39.82 -17.73 2.77
CA LYS A 112 -38.46 -17.39 3.19
C LYS A 112 -38.48 -16.77 4.58
N THR A 113 -37.52 -17.14 5.44
CA THR A 113 -37.38 -16.50 6.76
C THR A 113 -36.86 -15.08 6.61
N ASP A 114 -37.10 -14.23 7.61
CA ASP A 114 -36.60 -12.84 7.62
C ASP A 114 -35.07 -12.80 7.47
N ASP A 115 -34.36 -13.76 8.07
CA ASP A 115 -32.90 -13.89 7.93
C ASP A 115 -32.46 -14.23 6.50
N GLN A 116 -33.21 -15.08 5.80
CA GLN A 116 -32.94 -15.43 4.40
C GLN A 116 -33.18 -14.24 3.48
N VAL A 117 -34.26 -13.48 3.70
CA VAL A 117 -34.56 -12.26 2.95
C VAL A 117 -33.49 -11.19 3.20
N ALA A 118 -33.14 -10.96 4.47
CA ALA A 118 -32.13 -9.97 4.84
C ALA A 118 -30.73 -10.34 4.34
N GLY A 119 -30.35 -11.63 4.43
CA GLY A 119 -29.10 -12.17 3.89
C GLY A 119 -29.02 -11.97 2.38
N GLY A 120 -30.06 -12.39 1.65
CA GLY A 120 -30.16 -12.20 0.20
C GLY A 120 -30.02 -10.74 -0.23
N LYS A 121 -30.63 -9.79 0.50
CA LYS A 121 -30.50 -8.36 0.22
C LYS A 121 -29.06 -7.87 0.42
N ARG A 122 -28.37 -8.29 1.48
CA ARG A 122 -26.97 -7.90 1.73
C ARG A 122 -26.04 -8.41 0.63
N VAL A 123 -26.14 -9.68 0.27
CA VAL A 123 -25.24 -10.27 -0.74
C VAL A 123 -25.57 -9.82 -2.16
N SER A 124 -26.83 -9.49 -2.46
CA SER A 124 -27.23 -9.01 -3.79
C SER A 124 -26.51 -7.73 -4.21
N VAL A 125 -26.05 -6.91 -3.27
CA VAL A 125 -25.29 -5.68 -3.56
C VAL A 125 -23.90 -6.03 -4.10
N LEU A 126 -23.28 -7.12 -3.61
CA LEU A 126 -21.93 -7.53 -4.02
C LEU A 126 -21.91 -8.45 -5.22
N ILE A 127 -22.74 -9.50 -5.22
CA ILE A 127 -22.69 -10.57 -6.26
C ILE A 127 -23.82 -10.46 -7.29
N GLY A 128 -24.71 -9.46 -7.15
CA GLY A 128 -25.80 -9.21 -8.08
C GLY A 128 -27.06 -10.04 -7.85
N GLY A 129 -28.20 -9.48 -8.24
CA GLY A 129 -29.52 -10.09 -7.99
C GLY A 129 -29.78 -11.39 -8.75
N ALA A 130 -29.15 -11.57 -9.92
CA ALA A 130 -29.32 -12.80 -10.72
C ALA A 130 -28.75 -14.03 -9.99
N ILE A 131 -27.55 -13.93 -9.41
CA ILE A 131 -26.95 -15.01 -8.61
C ILE A 131 -27.84 -15.33 -7.41
N VAL A 132 -28.31 -14.30 -6.68
CA VAL A 132 -29.21 -14.48 -5.53
C VAL A 132 -30.53 -15.15 -5.91
N TYR A 133 -31.07 -14.83 -7.09
CA TYR A 133 -32.25 -15.51 -7.62
C TYR A 133 -32.00 -17.01 -7.87
N PHE A 134 -30.89 -17.37 -8.51
CA PHE A 134 -30.55 -18.78 -8.76
C PHE A 134 -30.23 -19.53 -7.47
N LEU A 135 -29.53 -18.90 -6.52
CA LEU A 135 -29.31 -19.45 -5.19
C LEU A 135 -30.64 -19.79 -4.51
N GLY A 136 -31.63 -18.90 -4.56
CA GLY A 136 -32.91 -19.14 -3.89
C GLY A 136 -33.87 -20.10 -4.59
N THR A 137 -33.57 -20.56 -5.81
CA THR A 137 -34.52 -21.35 -6.64
C THR A 137 -34.01 -22.73 -7.01
N LYS A 138 -32.70 -22.99 -6.92
CA LYS A 138 -32.07 -24.26 -7.26
C LYS A 138 -31.77 -25.09 -6.01
N LYS A 139 -31.64 -26.41 -6.20
CA LYS A 139 -31.26 -27.34 -5.14
C LYS A 139 -29.74 -27.51 -5.16
N HIS A 140 -29.10 -27.23 -4.02
CA HIS A 140 -27.64 -27.24 -3.91
C HIS A 140 -27.07 -28.51 -3.28
N LYS A 141 -27.95 -29.43 -2.85
CA LYS A 141 -27.52 -30.67 -2.18
C LYS A 141 -26.78 -31.62 -3.14
N ASP A 142 -27.29 -31.73 -4.35
CA ASP A 142 -26.76 -32.68 -5.34
C ASP A 142 -25.67 -32.03 -6.22
N ASP A 143 -25.69 -30.69 -6.33
CA ASP A 143 -24.77 -29.90 -7.12
C ASP A 143 -24.50 -28.53 -6.42
N PRO A 144 -23.34 -28.35 -5.77
CA PRO A 144 -23.00 -27.11 -5.07
C PRO A 144 -22.41 -26.03 -5.98
N ILE A 145 -22.41 -26.19 -7.32
CA ILE A 145 -21.72 -25.26 -8.22
C ILE A 145 -22.18 -23.80 -8.06
N LEU A 146 -23.47 -23.57 -7.82
CA LEU A 146 -23.98 -22.21 -7.60
C LEU A 146 -23.49 -21.60 -6.28
N ILE A 147 -23.29 -22.43 -5.24
CA ILE A 147 -22.68 -21.99 -3.98
C ILE A 147 -21.21 -21.64 -4.22
N GLN A 148 -20.47 -22.48 -4.95
CA GLN A 148 -19.08 -22.22 -5.30
C GLN A 148 -18.93 -20.91 -6.07
N ILE A 149 -19.72 -20.70 -7.12
CA ILE A 149 -19.70 -19.47 -7.92
C ILE A 149 -20.02 -18.25 -7.05
N ALA A 150 -21.02 -18.34 -6.17
CA ALA A 150 -21.38 -17.25 -5.26
C ALA A 150 -20.28 -16.95 -4.24
N PHE A 151 -19.66 -17.98 -3.65
CA PHE A 151 -18.52 -17.83 -2.75
C PHE A 151 -17.32 -17.22 -3.46
N GLN A 152 -17.00 -17.67 -4.68
CA GLN A 152 -15.91 -17.14 -5.49
C GLN A 152 -16.14 -15.67 -5.84
N ALA A 153 -17.33 -15.30 -6.31
CA ALA A 153 -17.68 -13.92 -6.57
C ALA A 153 -17.52 -13.07 -5.30
N TYR A 154 -18.13 -13.48 -4.19
CA TYR A 154 -18.08 -12.75 -2.94
C TYR A 154 -16.65 -12.56 -2.41
N LEU A 155 -15.85 -13.63 -2.34
CA LEU A 155 -14.46 -13.53 -1.90
C LEU A 155 -13.64 -12.64 -2.83
N THR A 156 -13.84 -12.73 -4.14
CA THR A 156 -13.16 -11.85 -5.11
C THR A 156 -13.43 -10.37 -4.82
N TYR A 157 -14.69 -10.00 -4.55
CA TYR A 157 -15.03 -8.63 -4.21
C TYR A 157 -14.45 -8.17 -2.87
N VAL A 158 -14.55 -9.00 -1.84
CA VAL A 158 -14.02 -8.67 -0.51
C VAL A 158 -12.50 -8.50 -0.57
N LEU A 159 -11.81 -9.42 -1.23
CA LEU A 159 -10.35 -9.39 -1.35
C LEU A 159 -9.87 -8.27 -2.26
N ARG A 160 -10.59 -7.95 -3.35
CA ARG A 160 -10.36 -6.73 -4.15
C ARG A 160 -10.46 -5.49 -3.25
N TRP A 161 -11.54 -5.38 -2.47
CA TRP A 161 -11.75 -4.22 -1.62
C TRP A 161 -10.61 -4.06 -0.60
N ILE A 162 -10.20 -5.15 0.06
CA ILE A 162 -9.04 -5.17 0.96
C ILE A 162 -7.77 -4.72 0.20
N ALA A 163 -7.52 -5.27 -0.98
CA ALA A 163 -6.34 -4.96 -1.77
C ALA A 163 -6.29 -3.49 -2.23
N ALA A 164 -7.45 -2.87 -2.49
CA ALA A 164 -7.53 -1.50 -3.00
C ALA A 164 -7.68 -0.43 -1.91
N ALA A 165 -8.21 -0.76 -0.73
CA ALA A 165 -8.57 0.21 0.30
C ALA A 165 -7.38 1.06 0.77
N TRP A 166 -7.61 2.36 0.98
CA TRP A 166 -6.68 3.26 1.69
C TRP A 166 -6.67 2.98 3.19
N ILE A 167 -7.83 2.63 3.74
CA ILE A 167 -8.05 2.26 5.13
C ILE A 167 -8.78 0.91 5.15
N ILE A 168 -8.05 -0.17 5.39
CA ILE A 168 -8.65 -1.50 5.50
C ILE A 168 -9.52 -1.55 6.76
N GLY A 169 -10.77 -1.97 6.60
CA GLY A 169 -11.76 -1.99 7.69
C GLY A 169 -12.36 -0.62 8.04
N GLY A 170 -11.92 0.46 7.39
CA GLY A 170 -12.46 1.81 7.53
C GLY A 170 -13.80 2.00 6.81
N GLU A 171 -14.41 3.17 7.03
CA GLU A 171 -15.64 3.58 6.35
C GLU A 171 -15.39 3.86 4.86
N GLU A 172 -16.41 3.62 4.04
CA GLU A 172 -16.34 3.79 2.59
C GLU A 172 -16.13 5.26 2.20
N ASP A 173 -16.84 6.18 2.86
CA ASP A 173 -16.73 7.63 2.62
C ASP A 173 -15.29 8.14 2.86
N HIS A 174 -14.60 7.63 3.88
CA HIS A 174 -13.21 7.98 4.15
C HIS A 174 -12.27 7.46 3.06
N ASN A 175 -12.47 6.22 2.63
CA ASN A 175 -11.69 5.64 1.53
C ASN A 175 -11.91 6.42 0.23
N GLN A 176 -13.16 6.77 -0.09
CA GLN A 176 -13.52 7.54 -1.28
C GLN A 176 -12.96 8.96 -1.26
N PHE A 177 -12.94 9.60 -0.09
CA PHE A 177 -12.35 10.92 0.08
C PHE A 177 -10.84 10.92 -0.21
N ILE A 178 -10.10 9.97 0.37
CA ILE A 178 -8.65 9.84 0.11
C ILE A 178 -8.39 9.50 -1.36
N ASP A 179 -9.20 8.63 -1.95
CA ASP A 179 -9.09 8.27 -3.37
C ASP A 179 -9.27 9.49 -4.28
N THR A 180 -10.26 10.34 -3.98
CA THR A 180 -10.50 11.58 -4.73
C THR A 180 -9.30 12.52 -4.68
N ILE A 181 -8.67 12.67 -3.51
CA ILE A 181 -7.44 13.45 -3.36
C ILE A 181 -6.33 12.83 -4.19
N TYR A 182 -6.18 11.50 -4.13
CA TYR A 182 -5.13 10.81 -4.85
C TYR A 182 -5.25 10.93 -6.36
N GLN A 183 -6.46 10.80 -6.92
CA GLN A 183 -6.66 10.98 -8.37
C GLN A 183 -6.22 12.39 -8.80
N SER A 184 -6.54 13.43 -8.00
CA SER A 184 -6.07 14.79 -8.27
C SER A 184 -4.54 14.89 -8.25
N VAL A 185 -3.86 14.25 -7.29
CA VAL A 185 -2.39 14.22 -7.22
C VAL A 185 -1.81 13.48 -8.42
N ARG A 186 -2.37 12.32 -8.76
CA ARG A 186 -1.93 11.47 -9.88
C ARG A 186 -2.05 12.17 -11.23
N GLU A 187 -3.09 12.99 -11.42
CA GLU A 187 -3.32 13.72 -12.67
C GLU A 187 -2.43 14.97 -12.82
N GLN A 188 -2.04 15.60 -11.71
CA GLN A 188 -1.36 16.90 -11.72
C GLN A 188 0.15 16.81 -11.46
N GLU A 189 0.60 15.74 -10.80
CA GLU A 189 1.98 15.58 -10.36
C GLU A 189 2.70 14.48 -11.14
N ALA A 190 4.04 14.54 -11.15
CA ALA A 190 4.86 13.48 -11.74
C ALA A 190 4.70 12.16 -10.95
N GLN A 191 4.83 11.01 -11.63
CA GLN A 191 4.68 9.68 -11.02
C GLN A 191 5.53 9.48 -9.75
N ALA A 192 6.76 9.99 -9.71
CA ALA A 192 7.62 9.89 -8.54
C ALA A 192 7.01 10.57 -7.30
N ILE A 193 6.31 11.70 -7.49
CA ILE A 193 5.61 12.43 -6.44
C ILE A 193 4.33 11.68 -6.05
N ALA A 194 3.51 11.31 -7.05
CA ALA A 194 2.24 10.63 -6.82
C ALA A 194 2.43 9.27 -6.12
N GLY A 195 3.38 8.44 -6.59
CA GLY A 195 3.71 7.16 -5.98
C GLY A 195 4.22 7.31 -4.55
N ARG A 196 5.10 8.30 -4.29
CA ARG A 196 5.61 8.56 -2.93
C ARG A 196 4.52 9.08 -2.00
N TRP A 197 3.65 9.94 -2.49
CA TRP A 197 2.48 10.41 -1.75
C TRP A 197 1.58 9.24 -1.37
N ARG A 198 1.27 8.34 -2.33
CA ARG A 198 0.45 7.14 -2.08
C ARG A 198 1.06 6.28 -0.97
N ALA A 199 2.35 5.97 -1.09
CA ALA A 199 3.07 5.13 -0.14
C ALA A 199 3.10 5.74 1.27
N LEU A 200 3.46 7.02 1.38
CA LEU A 200 3.50 7.71 2.67
C LEU A 200 2.12 7.83 3.31
N THR A 201 1.10 8.15 2.51
CA THR A 201 -0.28 8.22 2.98
C THR A 201 -0.71 6.87 3.52
N ARG A 202 -0.55 5.76 2.77
CA ARG A 202 -0.93 4.43 3.26
C ARG A 202 -0.18 4.01 4.52
N ALA A 203 1.12 4.29 4.60
CA ALA A 203 1.94 3.96 5.77
C ALA A 203 1.56 4.76 7.04
N HIS A 204 0.97 5.96 6.91
CA HIS A 204 0.70 6.86 8.05
C HIS A 204 -0.78 7.13 8.30
N VAL A 205 -1.65 6.76 7.35
CA VAL A 205 -3.09 6.76 7.57
C VAL A 205 -3.34 5.95 8.85
N PRO A 206 -4.09 6.52 9.83
CA PRO A 206 -4.20 5.93 11.15
C PRO A 206 -4.64 4.49 10.99
N HIS A 207 -3.77 3.56 11.41
CA HIS A 207 -4.11 2.16 11.44
C HIS A 207 -5.37 2.07 12.30
N THR A 208 -6.46 1.63 11.70
CA THR A 208 -7.79 1.57 12.31
C THR A 208 -7.74 0.79 13.60
N ARG A 209 -7.49 1.38 14.78
CA ARG A 209 -7.56 0.75 16.14
C ARG A 209 -6.93 -0.64 16.34
N PHE A 210 -6.34 -1.26 15.33
CA PHE A 210 -6.06 -2.68 15.20
C PHE A 210 -4.61 -2.85 14.74
N ASP A 211 -3.89 -3.79 15.37
CA ASP A 211 -2.69 -4.34 14.77
C ASP A 211 -3.04 -5.26 13.57
N GLU A 212 -2.03 -5.72 12.82
CA GLU A 212 -2.22 -6.55 11.63
C GLU A 212 -2.99 -7.86 11.90
N LEU A 213 -2.77 -8.47 13.08
CA LEU A 213 -3.45 -9.71 13.48
C LEU A 213 -4.92 -9.44 13.80
N GLN A 214 -5.21 -8.37 14.53
CA GLN A 214 -6.56 -7.93 14.85
C GLN A 214 -7.34 -7.53 13.59
N LEU A 215 -6.69 -6.83 12.66
CA LEU A 215 -7.27 -6.47 11.37
C LEU A 215 -7.63 -7.73 10.56
N THR A 216 -6.70 -8.67 10.48
CA THR A 216 -6.92 -9.96 9.78
C THR A 216 -8.08 -10.72 10.41
N SER A 217 -8.14 -10.81 11.75
CA SER A 217 -9.22 -11.48 12.48
C SER A 217 -10.58 -10.81 12.26
N HIS A 218 -10.63 -9.47 12.31
CA HIS A 218 -11.84 -8.68 12.05
C HIS A 218 -12.36 -8.90 10.63
N MET A 219 -11.48 -8.82 9.64
CA MET A 219 -11.83 -9.03 8.23
C MET A 219 -12.23 -10.48 7.96
N THR A 220 -11.60 -11.45 8.63
CA THR A 220 -11.99 -12.88 8.57
C THR A 220 -13.41 -13.07 9.09
N THR A 221 -13.73 -12.49 10.24
CA THR A 221 -15.08 -12.57 10.85
C THR A 221 -16.14 -11.94 9.94
N LYS A 222 -15.86 -10.75 9.37
CA LYS A 222 -16.74 -10.10 8.39
C LYS A 222 -16.94 -10.98 7.16
N THR A 223 -15.87 -11.59 6.65
CA THR A 223 -15.92 -12.47 5.48
C THR A 223 -16.81 -13.68 5.74
N ILE A 224 -16.66 -14.34 6.88
CA ILE A 224 -17.51 -15.46 7.33
C ILE A 224 -18.99 -15.05 7.40
N SER A 225 -19.29 -13.84 7.92
CA SER A 225 -20.68 -13.37 7.98
C SER A 225 -21.33 -13.24 6.59
N GLY A 226 -20.61 -12.77 5.58
CA GLY A 226 -21.18 -12.68 4.23
C GLY A 226 -21.30 -14.04 3.54
N LEU A 227 -20.40 -14.99 3.80
CA LEU A 227 -20.55 -16.38 3.37
C LEU A 227 -21.80 -17.03 4.00
N CYS A 228 -22.06 -16.74 5.27
CA CYS A 228 -23.30 -17.14 5.93
C CYS A 228 -24.54 -16.55 5.23
N ASP A 229 -24.48 -15.28 4.83
CA ASP A 229 -25.60 -14.64 4.12
C ASP A 229 -25.87 -15.28 2.75
N ILE A 230 -24.84 -15.81 2.07
CA ILE A 230 -24.99 -16.58 0.83
C ILE A 230 -25.69 -17.91 1.09
N LEU A 231 -25.29 -18.64 2.14
CA LEU A 231 -25.94 -19.91 2.50
C LEU A 231 -27.41 -19.70 2.90
N LEU A 232 -27.71 -18.62 3.60
CA LEU A 232 -29.09 -18.22 3.90
C LEU A 232 -29.86 -17.87 2.62
N ALA A 233 -29.27 -17.10 1.70
CA ALA A 233 -29.89 -16.77 0.41
C ALA A 233 -30.15 -18.03 -0.44
N ALA A 234 -29.32 -19.06 -0.29
CA ALA A 234 -29.44 -20.36 -0.94
C ALA A 234 -30.50 -21.29 -0.32
N GLY A 235 -31.21 -20.82 0.71
CA GLY A 235 -32.29 -21.59 1.36
C GLY A 235 -31.81 -22.56 2.43
N CYS A 236 -30.60 -22.38 2.98
CA CYS A 236 -30.18 -23.12 4.17
C CYS A 236 -31.16 -22.87 5.32
N THR A 237 -31.58 -23.95 5.99
CA THR A 237 -32.58 -23.92 7.08
C THR A 237 -31.95 -23.91 8.47
N ALA A 238 -30.63 -24.08 8.57
CA ALA A 238 -29.93 -23.97 9.84
C ALA A 238 -29.98 -22.53 10.37
N SER A 239 -29.87 -22.37 11.70
CA SER A 239 -29.84 -21.04 12.29
C SER A 239 -28.59 -20.27 11.86
N LYS A 240 -28.66 -18.93 11.82
CA LYS A 240 -27.51 -18.09 11.47
C LYS A 240 -26.29 -18.39 12.36
N SER A 241 -26.50 -18.62 13.66
CA SER A 241 -25.42 -18.97 14.59
C SER A 241 -24.77 -20.31 14.27
N ASP A 242 -25.56 -21.31 13.87
CA ASP A 242 -25.04 -22.63 13.53
C ASP A 242 -24.22 -22.59 12.24
N ILE A 243 -24.69 -21.84 11.24
CA ILE A 243 -23.96 -21.64 9.97
C ILE A 243 -22.64 -20.93 10.23
N VAL A 244 -22.64 -19.83 11.00
CA VAL A 244 -21.42 -19.10 11.34
C VAL A 244 -20.45 -19.99 12.12
N SER A 245 -20.93 -20.76 13.10
CA SER A 245 -20.10 -21.69 13.87
C SER A 245 -19.49 -22.80 12.98
N GLY A 246 -20.28 -23.36 12.07
CA GLY A 246 -19.83 -24.36 11.08
C GLY A 246 -18.78 -23.81 10.12
N LEU A 247 -18.97 -22.59 9.62
CA LEU A 247 -17.99 -21.91 8.76
C LEU A 247 -16.71 -21.58 9.52
N SER A 248 -16.83 -21.01 10.73
CA SER A 248 -15.68 -20.63 11.54
C SER A 248 -14.84 -21.85 11.93
N SER A 249 -15.48 -22.93 12.39
CA SER A 249 -14.75 -24.15 12.81
C SER A 249 -14.00 -24.84 11.67
N LYS A 250 -14.51 -24.78 10.44
CA LYS A 250 -13.89 -25.45 9.29
C LYS A 250 -12.95 -24.56 8.47
N PHE A 251 -13.20 -23.25 8.39
CA PHE A 251 -12.58 -22.39 7.36
C PHE A 251 -11.94 -21.11 7.89
N THR A 252 -11.90 -20.85 9.20
CA THR A 252 -11.25 -19.65 9.74
C THR A 252 -9.82 -19.50 9.23
N ASP A 253 -9.01 -20.55 9.28
CA ASP A 253 -7.60 -20.48 8.87
C ASP A 253 -7.44 -20.22 7.37
N LYS A 254 -8.28 -20.85 6.53
CA LYS A 254 -8.27 -20.61 5.07
C LYS A 254 -8.68 -19.18 4.74
N ILE A 255 -9.76 -18.69 5.34
CA ILE A 255 -10.24 -17.33 5.09
C ILE A 255 -9.24 -16.30 5.61
N SER A 256 -8.64 -16.56 6.78
CA SER A 256 -7.57 -15.73 7.35
C SER A 256 -6.37 -15.66 6.40
N LEU A 257 -5.94 -16.78 5.83
CA LEU A 257 -4.87 -16.80 4.84
C LEU A 257 -5.21 -15.94 3.61
N LEU A 258 -6.42 -16.06 3.05
CA LEU A 258 -6.86 -15.25 1.92
C LEU A 258 -6.86 -13.74 2.25
N VAL A 259 -7.38 -13.39 3.43
CA VAL A 259 -7.38 -12.01 3.93
C VAL A 259 -5.96 -11.48 4.07
N SER A 260 -5.03 -12.24 4.69
CA SER A 260 -3.63 -11.86 4.82
C SER A 260 -2.94 -11.69 3.47
N LEU A 261 -3.24 -12.56 2.48
CA LEU A 261 -2.72 -12.40 1.12
C LEU A 261 -3.23 -11.11 0.47
N ALA A 262 -4.50 -10.75 0.64
CA ALA A 262 -5.04 -9.49 0.12
C ALA A 262 -4.45 -8.25 0.83
N ILE A 263 -4.25 -8.31 2.15
CA ILE A 263 -3.54 -7.25 2.91
C ILE A 263 -2.10 -7.11 2.38
N ARG A 264 -1.43 -8.22 2.09
CA ARG A 264 -0.09 -8.20 1.49
C ARG A 264 -0.10 -7.56 0.11
N VAL A 265 -1.08 -7.89 -0.74
CA VAL A 265 -1.24 -7.23 -2.06
C VAL A 265 -1.45 -5.72 -1.87
N ASN A 266 -2.30 -5.30 -0.93
CA ASN A 266 -2.53 -3.88 -0.61
C ASN A 266 -1.22 -3.15 -0.31
N LYS A 267 -0.39 -3.74 0.56
CA LYS A 267 0.90 -3.17 0.93
C LYS A 267 1.84 -3.08 -0.27
N ILE A 268 1.95 -4.15 -1.05
CA ILE A 268 2.85 -4.19 -2.22
C ILE A 268 2.47 -3.09 -3.23
N ILE A 269 1.20 -3.01 -3.63
CA ILE A 269 0.76 -2.05 -4.66
C ILE A 269 0.65 -0.62 -4.12
N GLY A 270 0.37 -0.49 -2.83
CA GLY A 270 0.12 0.79 -2.17
C GLY A 270 1.39 1.49 -1.71
N GLU A 271 2.36 0.74 -1.18
CA GLU A 271 3.53 1.28 -0.48
C GLU A 271 4.85 0.91 -1.17
N ASP A 272 5.02 -0.36 -1.53
CA ASP A 272 6.33 -0.90 -1.90
C ASP A 272 6.69 -0.72 -3.38
N VAL A 273 5.69 -0.48 -4.23
CA VAL A 273 5.85 -0.07 -5.62
C VAL A 273 5.47 1.41 -5.72
N THR A 274 6.36 2.23 -6.25
CA THR A 274 6.14 3.68 -6.46
C THR A 274 6.42 4.13 -7.89
N SER A 275 7.12 3.32 -8.70
CA SER A 275 7.41 3.61 -10.10
C SER A 275 6.19 3.65 -11.02
N GLY A 276 5.08 3.05 -10.57
CA GLY A 276 3.82 2.98 -11.31
C GLY A 276 2.61 2.76 -10.39
N ASP A 277 1.45 2.64 -11.02
CA ASP A 277 0.16 2.36 -10.39
C ASP A 277 -0.33 0.98 -10.79
N PHE A 278 -0.61 0.15 -9.79
CA PHE A 278 -1.31 -1.11 -9.97
C PHE A 278 -2.72 -0.97 -9.43
N GLU A 279 -3.69 -1.37 -10.24
CA GLU A 279 -5.09 -1.48 -9.84
C GLU A 279 -5.50 -2.95 -9.86
N VAL A 280 -6.04 -3.44 -8.74
CA VAL A 280 -6.65 -4.76 -8.69
C VAL A 280 -8.05 -4.66 -9.28
N LEU A 281 -8.40 -5.54 -10.22
CA LEU A 281 -9.67 -5.54 -10.95
C LEU A 281 -10.63 -6.66 -10.47
N ALA A 282 -11.94 -6.36 -10.37
CA ALA A 282 -13.00 -7.38 -10.30
C ALA A 282 -14.15 -6.93 -11.20
N VAL A 283 -14.75 -7.88 -11.92
CA VAL A 283 -15.78 -7.61 -12.92
C VAL A 283 -17.13 -7.37 -12.23
N PRO A 284 -17.75 -6.17 -12.39
CA PRO A 284 -19.05 -5.83 -11.80
C PRO A 284 -20.13 -6.88 -12.08
N PRO A 285 -21.11 -7.09 -11.18
CA PRO A 285 -22.17 -8.06 -11.44
C PRO A 285 -22.99 -7.62 -12.66
N ALA A 286 -23.54 -8.58 -13.39
CA ALA A 286 -24.31 -8.34 -14.62
C ALA A 286 -23.52 -7.70 -15.79
N THR A 287 -22.18 -7.68 -15.73
CA THR A 287 -21.35 -7.36 -16.88
C THR A 287 -21.47 -8.46 -17.93
N ALA A 288 -21.67 -8.09 -19.20
CA ALA A 288 -21.73 -9.06 -20.30
C ALA A 288 -20.36 -9.73 -20.52
N PHE A 289 -20.38 -11.02 -20.86
CA PHE A 289 -19.16 -11.75 -21.20
C PHE A 289 -18.52 -11.18 -22.47
N ASP A 290 -17.20 -10.91 -22.40
CA ASP A 290 -16.40 -10.41 -23.51
C ASP A 290 -15.27 -11.41 -23.78
N GLY A 291 -15.44 -12.27 -24.79
CA GLY A 291 -14.45 -13.29 -25.16
C GLY A 291 -13.10 -12.75 -25.64
N THR A 292 -12.95 -11.42 -25.81
CA THR A 292 -11.64 -10.80 -26.07
C THR A 292 -10.84 -10.50 -24.80
N LYS A 293 -11.49 -10.51 -23.64
CA LYS A 293 -10.92 -10.14 -22.34
C LYS A 293 -11.19 -11.17 -21.24
N MET A 294 -12.03 -12.15 -21.50
CA MET A 294 -12.48 -13.17 -20.57
C MET A 294 -12.30 -14.55 -21.17
N GLU A 295 -12.00 -15.51 -20.30
CA GLU A 295 -11.91 -16.93 -20.61
C GLU A 295 -13.14 -17.63 -20.02
N ASP A 296 -13.83 -18.44 -20.82
CA ASP A 296 -14.91 -19.28 -20.29
C ASP A 296 -14.30 -20.54 -19.68
N SER A 297 -14.28 -20.60 -18.34
CA SER A 297 -13.71 -21.73 -17.61
C SER A 297 -14.56 -23.00 -17.67
N TYR A 298 -15.73 -22.97 -18.31
CA TYR A 298 -16.66 -24.10 -18.44
C TYR A 298 -16.96 -24.49 -19.89
N ASP A 299 -16.33 -23.84 -20.87
CA ASP A 299 -16.48 -24.16 -22.30
C ASP A 299 -15.48 -25.28 -22.69
N ASP A 300 -15.81 -26.50 -22.27
CA ASP A 300 -15.23 -27.77 -22.77
C ASP A 300 -16.33 -28.60 -23.49
#